data_AF-A0A923X5X6-F1
#
_entry.id   AF-A0A923X5X6-F1
#
_cell.length_a   1.000
_cell.length_b   1.000
_cell.length_c   1.000
_cell.angle_alpha   90.00
_cell.angle_beta   90.00
_cell.angle_gamma   90.00
#
_symmetry.space_group_name_H-M   'P 1'
#
loop_
_entity.id
_entity.type
_entity.pdbx_description
1 polymer ?
#
loop_
_entity_poly.entity_id
_entity_poly.type
_entity_poly.pdbx_seq_one_letter_code
_entity_poly.pdbx_strand_id
1 'polypeptide(L)'
;MSANVSIANAATKTITCYKGTAVKKVKAVAPKCPKGWTTKKPVVKATPKATPKPSATPTKPSATPTKPSAGTVAFNAIYKGKIALVWSDSDVRATSVTGAGTGTDAGLNELSGSGSVAPQAQCDAFDGAGTLSGGGSTLKVSFDSNAKACAAEGDAPTAIAITGTARITGGTGKFAGATGTLKVTGSFAIKSKDAGFSESSAFTITLSGNINTK
;
A
#
# COMPACT_ATOMS: atom_id res chain seq x y z
N MET A 1 -41.91 9.62 -34.05
CA MET A 1 -41.89 9.87 -32.60
C MET A 1 -41.20 8.67 -31.94
N SER A 2 -39.88 8.76 -31.72
CA SER A 2 -39.09 7.66 -31.16
C SER A 2 -38.63 8.05 -29.76
N ALA A 3 -39.22 7.40 -28.76
CA ALA A 3 -38.93 7.64 -27.35
C ALA A 3 -37.53 7.13 -27.01
N ASN A 4 -36.62 8.04 -26.69
CA ASN A 4 -35.31 7.74 -26.12
C ASN A 4 -35.50 7.42 -24.64
N VAL A 5 -35.68 6.14 -24.31
CA VAL A 5 -35.70 5.68 -22.92
C VAL A 5 -34.27 5.73 -22.38
N SER A 6 -33.96 6.78 -21.64
CA SER A 6 -32.77 6.86 -20.80
C SER A 6 -32.87 5.81 -19.68
N ILE A 7 -32.18 4.69 -19.84
CA ILE A 7 -32.04 3.70 -18.78
C ILE A 7 -31.02 4.27 -17.78
N ALA A 8 -31.51 4.92 -16.73
CA ALA A 8 -30.66 5.38 -15.64
C ALA A 8 -30.00 4.16 -14.98
N ASN A 9 -28.69 3.96 -15.20
CA ASN A 9 -27.91 2.96 -14.48
C ASN A 9 -27.92 3.34 -12.99
N ALA A 10 -28.75 2.66 -12.20
CA ALA A 10 -28.80 2.86 -10.77
C ALA A 10 -27.41 2.71 -10.15
N ALA A 11 -26.94 3.76 -9.47
CA ALA A 11 -25.63 3.79 -8.82
C ALA A 11 -25.52 2.63 -7.81
N THR A 12 -24.75 1.60 -8.17
CA THR A 12 -24.53 0.44 -7.31
C THR A 12 -23.52 0.79 -6.23
N LYS A 13 -23.94 0.74 -4.96
CA LYS A 13 -23.09 0.98 -3.80
C LYS A 13 -22.47 -0.34 -3.35
N THR A 14 -21.21 -0.30 -2.95
CA THR A 14 -20.52 -1.48 -2.39
C THR A 14 -20.30 -1.27 -0.90
N ILE A 15 -20.76 -2.20 -0.08
CA ILE A 15 -20.48 -2.23 1.37
C ILE A 15 -19.61 -3.41 1.71
N THR A 16 -18.83 -3.26 2.79
CA THR A 16 -18.05 -4.35 3.36
C THR A 16 -18.75 -4.83 4.63
N CYS A 17 -19.04 -6.12 4.67
CA CYS A 17 -19.70 -6.80 5.77
C CYS A 17 -18.71 -7.74 6.47
N TYR A 18 -18.82 -7.83 7.79
CA TYR A 18 -17.96 -8.61 8.67
C TYR A 18 -18.77 -9.67 9.44
N LYS A 19 -18.24 -10.88 9.59
CA LYS A 19 -18.74 -11.91 10.50
C LYS A 19 -17.54 -12.57 11.18
N GLY A 20 -17.25 -12.15 12.41
CA GLY A 20 -15.98 -12.47 13.04
C GLY A 20 -14.80 -11.91 12.24
N THR A 21 -13.83 -12.75 11.90
CA THR A 21 -12.70 -12.38 11.04
C THR A 21 -13.01 -12.43 9.54
N ALA A 22 -14.15 -13.01 9.14
CA ALA A 22 -14.54 -13.12 7.74
C ALA A 22 -15.07 -11.79 7.18
N VAL A 23 -14.66 -11.45 5.95
CA VAL A 23 -15.02 -10.20 5.25
C VAL A 23 -15.71 -10.53 3.92
N LYS A 24 -16.85 -9.88 3.64
CA LYS A 24 -17.60 -10.04 2.38
C LYS A 24 -18.02 -8.69 1.83
N LYS A 25 -17.70 -8.42 0.56
CA LYS A 25 -18.15 -7.22 -0.16
C LYS A 25 -19.47 -7.48 -0.85
N VAL A 26 -20.44 -6.59 -0.68
CA VAL A 26 -21.79 -6.69 -1.27
C VAL A 26 -22.04 -5.44 -2.10
N LYS A 27 -22.26 -5.64 -3.40
CA LYS A 27 -22.57 -4.57 -4.37
C LYS A 27 -24.03 -4.68 -4.80
N ALA A 28 -24.81 -3.65 -4.52
CA ALA A 28 -26.23 -3.55 -4.90
C ALA A 28 -26.67 -2.08 -4.91
N VAL A 29 -27.88 -1.80 -5.41
CA VAL A 29 -28.44 -0.44 -5.39
C VAL A 29 -28.72 0.04 -3.95
N ALA A 30 -29.17 -0.87 -3.08
CA ALA A 30 -29.32 -0.65 -1.64
C ALA A 30 -28.71 -1.84 -0.86
N PRO A 31 -27.37 -1.91 -0.75
CA PRO A 31 -26.70 -3.09 -0.21
C PRO A 31 -26.96 -3.23 1.29
N LYS A 32 -27.27 -4.46 1.73
CA LYS A 32 -27.43 -4.84 3.15
C LYS A 32 -26.55 -6.05 3.45
N CYS A 33 -26.03 -6.14 4.66
CA CYS A 33 -25.28 -7.32 5.07
C CYS A 33 -26.19 -8.54 5.21
N PRO A 34 -25.76 -9.74 4.78
CA PRO A 34 -26.52 -10.97 4.97
C PRO A 34 -26.79 -11.24 6.45
N LYS A 35 -27.84 -12.03 6.76
CA LYS A 35 -28.20 -12.37 8.14
C LYS A 35 -26.99 -12.98 8.88
N GLY A 36 -26.62 -12.39 10.02
CA GLY A 36 -25.43 -12.76 10.81
C GLY A 36 -24.13 -12.06 10.42
N TRP A 37 -24.17 -11.09 9.49
CA TRP A 37 -23.04 -10.23 9.12
C TRP A 37 -23.34 -8.77 9.48
N THR A 38 -22.34 -8.01 9.89
CA THR A 38 -22.46 -6.62 10.36
C THR A 38 -21.56 -5.68 9.56
N THR A 39 -21.95 -4.42 9.38
CA THR A 39 -21.08 -3.38 8.79
C THR A 39 -20.05 -2.85 9.79
N LYS A 40 -20.22 -3.14 11.09
CA LYS A 40 -19.28 -2.77 12.14
C LYS A 40 -18.19 -3.83 12.24
N LYS A 41 -16.95 -3.42 12.04
CA LYS A 41 -15.78 -4.28 12.25
C LYS A 41 -15.82 -4.80 13.70
N PRO A 42 -15.87 -6.12 13.94
CA PRO A 42 -15.90 -6.63 15.30
C PRO A 42 -14.59 -6.28 16.02
N VAL A 43 -14.72 -5.55 17.13
CA VAL A 43 -13.64 -5.34 18.09
C VAL A 43 -13.54 -6.64 18.87
N VAL A 44 -12.47 -7.39 18.62
CA VAL A 44 -12.22 -8.64 19.35
C VAL A 44 -11.92 -8.27 20.80
N LYS A 45 -12.93 -8.36 21.68
CA LYS A 45 -12.70 -8.44 23.12
C LYS A 45 -11.94 -9.74 23.34
N ALA A 46 -10.67 -9.64 23.72
CA ALA A 46 -9.89 -10.78 24.17
C ALA A 46 -10.63 -11.42 25.36
N THR A 47 -11.12 -12.64 25.15
CA THR A 47 -11.65 -13.52 26.18
C THR A 47 -10.48 -13.99 27.07
N PRO A 48 -10.54 -13.81 28.40
CA PRO A 48 -9.53 -14.37 29.30
C PRO A 48 -9.61 -15.90 29.32
N LYS A 49 -8.45 -16.54 29.17
CA LYS A 49 -8.20 -17.98 29.32
C LYS A 49 -8.48 -18.42 30.77
N ALA A 50 -8.98 -19.64 30.93
CA ALA A 50 -9.42 -20.23 32.19
C ALA A 50 -8.36 -20.27 33.33
N THR A 51 -8.90 -20.10 34.55
CA THR A 51 -8.42 -20.15 35.95
C THR A 51 -7.64 -21.43 36.37
N PRO A 52 -6.96 -21.50 37.56
CA PRO A 52 -7.40 -21.13 38.95
C PRO A 52 -6.43 -20.17 39.72
N LYS A 53 -6.83 -19.06 40.38
CA LYS A 53 -7.49 -18.79 41.71
C LYS A 53 -6.68 -19.24 42.97
N PRO A 54 -6.61 -18.49 44.12
CA PRO A 54 -6.68 -17.04 44.41
C PRO A 54 -5.61 -16.52 45.44
N SER A 55 -5.41 -15.20 45.56
CA SER A 55 -5.51 -14.50 46.87
C SER A 55 -5.57 -12.98 46.68
N ALA A 56 -6.27 -12.31 47.59
CA ALA A 56 -6.86 -10.99 47.49
C ALA A 56 -5.88 -9.82 47.74
N THR A 57 -6.17 -8.65 47.13
CA THR A 57 -6.43 -7.36 47.82
C THR A 57 -6.87 -6.32 46.76
N PRO A 58 -7.97 -5.56 46.97
CA PRO A 58 -8.52 -4.65 45.97
C PRO A 58 -8.00 -3.21 46.17
N THR A 59 -7.37 -2.63 45.15
CA THR A 59 -7.15 -1.17 45.11
C THR A 59 -7.33 -0.61 43.69
N LYS A 60 -8.49 0.01 43.49
CA LYS A 60 -8.83 1.16 42.62
C LYS A 60 -8.14 1.28 41.24
N PRO A 61 -8.86 1.04 40.12
CA PRO A 61 -8.35 1.35 38.78
C PRO A 61 -8.25 2.87 38.59
N SER A 62 -7.04 3.41 38.62
CA SER A 62 -6.74 4.71 37.99
C SER A 62 -6.51 4.46 36.50
N ALA A 63 -7.45 4.89 35.68
CA ALA A 63 -7.38 4.80 34.22
C ALA A 63 -6.30 5.76 33.69
N THR A 64 -5.06 5.32 33.68
CA THR A 64 -4.04 5.89 32.81
C THR A 64 -4.01 5.00 31.56
N PRO A 65 -4.32 5.52 30.36
CA PRO A 65 -4.19 4.73 29.14
C PRO A 65 -2.69 4.45 28.93
N THR A 66 -2.26 3.24 29.24
CA THR A 66 -0.91 2.75 28.93
C THR A 66 -0.79 2.71 27.41
N LYS A 67 -0.15 3.74 26.84
CA LYS A 67 0.33 3.77 25.45
C LYS A 67 1.00 2.41 25.15
N PRO A 68 0.62 1.69 24.09
CA PRO A 68 1.37 0.51 23.69
C PRO A 68 2.85 0.90 23.49
N SER A 69 3.76 0.05 23.94
CA SER A 69 5.18 0.28 23.73
C SER A 69 5.45 0.28 22.24
N ALA A 70 5.97 1.40 21.73
CA ALA A 70 6.33 1.53 20.31
C ALA A 70 7.38 0.47 19.97
N GLY A 71 7.04 -0.40 19.02
CA GLY A 71 7.95 -1.43 18.52
C GLY A 71 8.71 -0.91 17.30
N THR A 72 9.98 -1.27 17.16
CA THR A 72 10.71 -1.04 15.91
C THR A 72 10.82 -2.35 15.16
N VAL A 73 10.32 -2.40 13.93
CA VAL A 73 10.42 -3.56 13.04
C VAL A 73 11.47 -3.25 11.99
N ALA A 74 12.57 -4.00 12.00
CA ALA A 74 13.55 -3.95 10.92
C ALA A 74 12.91 -4.45 9.62
N PHE A 75 13.18 -3.74 8.53
CA PHE A 75 12.59 -4.00 7.22
C PHE A 75 13.69 -4.03 6.18
N ASN A 76 13.76 -5.12 5.40
CA ASN A 76 14.68 -5.24 4.27
C ASN A 76 14.07 -6.22 3.26
N ALA A 77 13.32 -5.67 2.31
CA ALA A 77 12.52 -6.43 1.39
C ALA A 77 12.86 -6.07 -0.05
N ILE A 78 12.89 -7.09 -0.91
CA ILE A 78 13.05 -6.94 -2.36
C ILE A 78 11.74 -7.32 -3.01
N TYR A 79 11.15 -6.38 -3.75
CA TYR A 79 9.95 -6.58 -4.54
C TYR A 79 10.31 -6.70 -6.02
N LYS A 80 9.94 -7.82 -6.64
CA LYS A 80 10.12 -8.06 -8.07
C LYS A 80 8.77 -8.19 -8.74
N GLY A 81 8.56 -7.50 -9.85
CA GLY A 81 7.34 -7.63 -10.62
C GLY A 81 7.37 -6.80 -11.89
N LYS A 82 6.29 -6.07 -12.15
CA LYS A 82 6.10 -5.33 -13.40
C LYS A 82 5.71 -3.89 -13.13
N ILE A 83 6.24 -3.00 -13.95
CA ILE A 83 5.81 -1.62 -14.06
C ILE A 83 5.11 -1.44 -15.40
N ALA A 84 3.98 -0.75 -15.40
CA ALA A 84 3.25 -0.32 -16.59
C ALA A 84 3.42 1.19 -16.71
N LEU A 85 4.01 1.63 -17.82
CA LEU A 85 4.32 3.03 -18.11
C LEU A 85 3.45 3.51 -19.27
N VAL A 86 3.00 4.75 -19.17
CA VAL A 86 2.34 5.49 -20.25
C VAL A 86 3.11 6.78 -20.46
N TRP A 87 3.66 6.93 -21.65
CA TRP A 87 4.39 8.11 -22.09
C TRP A 87 3.42 9.11 -22.69
N SER A 88 3.51 10.36 -22.26
CA SER A 88 2.79 11.51 -22.81
C SER A 88 3.80 12.51 -23.37
N ASP A 89 3.32 13.57 -24.02
CA ASP A 89 4.19 14.59 -24.62
C ASP A 89 5.04 15.36 -23.58
N SER A 90 4.63 15.35 -22.30
CA SER A 90 5.30 16.12 -21.24
C SER A 90 5.60 15.31 -19.98
N ASP A 91 4.99 14.13 -19.82
CA ASP A 91 5.05 13.35 -18.60
C ASP A 91 5.15 11.85 -18.88
N VAL A 92 5.69 11.12 -17.92
CA VAL A 92 5.66 9.65 -17.88
C VAL A 92 4.90 9.22 -16.64
N ARG A 93 3.92 8.35 -16.82
CA ARG A 93 3.08 7.85 -15.72
C ARG A 93 3.29 6.36 -15.55
N ALA A 94 3.77 5.95 -14.38
CA ALA A 94 3.70 4.58 -13.90
C ALA A 94 2.26 4.32 -13.42
N THR A 95 1.41 3.85 -14.34
CA THR A 95 -0.03 3.62 -14.07
C THR A 95 -0.26 2.46 -13.12
N SER A 96 0.65 1.48 -13.14
CA SER A 96 0.63 0.34 -12.22
C SER A 96 2.04 -0.15 -11.99
N VAL A 97 2.41 -0.26 -10.71
CA VAL A 97 3.60 -0.99 -10.26
C VAL A 97 3.08 -2.13 -9.41
N THR A 98 3.48 -3.35 -9.72
CA THR A 98 3.21 -4.51 -8.87
C THR A 98 4.49 -5.29 -8.62
N GLY A 99 4.61 -5.89 -7.44
CA GLY A 99 5.75 -6.71 -7.09
C GLY A 99 5.44 -7.72 -6.01
N ALA A 100 6.07 -8.88 -6.11
CA ALA A 100 6.11 -9.87 -5.04
C ALA A 100 7.34 -9.62 -4.17
N GLY A 101 7.11 -9.47 -2.88
CA GLY A 101 8.11 -9.23 -1.84
C GLY A 101 8.81 -10.52 -1.42
N THR A 102 10.10 -10.39 -1.15
CA THR A 102 10.97 -11.43 -0.62
C THR A 102 11.90 -10.82 0.42
N GLY A 103 12.48 -11.64 1.30
CA GLY A 103 13.39 -11.19 2.34
C GLY A 103 12.67 -10.87 3.66
N THR A 104 13.14 -9.86 4.38
CA THR A 104 12.56 -9.39 5.64
C THR A 104 11.46 -8.37 5.36
N ASP A 105 10.38 -8.84 4.73
CA ASP A 105 9.20 -8.06 4.34
C ASP A 105 8.18 -7.88 5.46
N ALA A 106 8.48 -8.39 6.66
CA ALA A 106 7.55 -8.41 7.79
C ALA A 106 6.17 -8.96 7.41
N GLY A 107 6.09 -9.89 6.45
CA GLY A 107 4.85 -10.47 5.93
C GLY A 107 4.05 -9.55 5.01
N LEU A 108 4.63 -8.48 4.50
CA LEU A 108 4.10 -7.61 3.45
C LEU A 108 4.65 -8.07 2.09
N ASN A 109 4.14 -9.20 1.61
CA ASN A 109 4.66 -9.92 0.46
C ASN A 109 4.18 -9.41 -0.90
N GLU A 110 3.37 -8.35 -0.93
CA GLU A 110 2.90 -7.71 -2.14
C GLU A 110 3.20 -6.22 -2.09
N LEU A 111 3.60 -5.67 -3.23
CA LEU A 111 3.75 -4.23 -3.46
C LEU A 111 2.79 -3.86 -4.59
N SER A 112 2.04 -2.79 -4.38
CA SER A 112 1.32 -2.08 -5.44
C SER A 112 1.64 -0.59 -5.34
N GLY A 113 1.80 0.09 -6.46
CA GLY A 113 2.03 1.53 -6.46
C GLY A 113 1.76 2.19 -7.79
N SER A 114 1.92 3.50 -7.79
CA SER A 114 1.87 4.34 -8.98
C SER A 114 2.80 5.53 -8.78
N GLY A 115 3.15 6.17 -9.88
CA GLY A 115 3.97 7.37 -9.84
C GLY A 115 3.97 8.11 -11.16
N SER A 116 4.51 9.31 -11.14
CA SER A 116 4.66 10.16 -12.31
C SER A 116 5.92 10.98 -12.22
N VAL A 117 6.51 11.24 -13.38
CA VAL A 117 7.66 12.12 -13.55
C VAL A 117 7.42 12.99 -14.77
N ALA A 118 7.89 14.23 -14.70
CA ALA A 118 8.02 15.13 -15.84
C ALA A 118 9.52 15.25 -16.14
N PRO A 119 10.10 14.39 -17.01
CA PRO A 119 11.54 14.38 -17.22
C PRO A 119 12.00 15.69 -17.84
N GLN A 120 12.98 16.36 -17.22
CA GLN A 120 13.65 17.56 -17.71
C GLN A 120 15.16 17.34 -17.88
N ALA A 121 15.71 16.30 -17.25
CA ALA A 121 17.11 15.93 -17.26
C ALA A 121 17.27 14.39 -17.28
N GLN A 122 18.52 13.92 -17.28
CA GLN A 122 18.80 12.49 -17.17
C GLN A 122 18.38 11.91 -15.80
N CYS A 123 18.35 12.75 -14.77
CA CYS A 123 17.98 12.41 -13.40
C CYS A 123 16.96 13.41 -12.87
N ASP A 124 15.70 12.98 -12.75
CA ASP A 124 14.64 13.84 -12.27
C ASP A 124 13.98 13.32 -11.00
N ALA A 125 13.43 14.25 -10.22
CA ALA A 125 12.56 13.91 -9.13
C ALA A 125 11.25 13.33 -9.67
N PHE A 126 10.68 12.38 -8.94
CA PHE A 126 9.38 11.82 -9.28
C PHE A 126 8.51 11.72 -8.03
N ASP A 127 7.21 11.81 -8.25
CA ASP A 127 6.22 11.58 -7.21
C ASP A 127 5.64 10.18 -7.34
N GLY A 128 5.48 9.50 -6.21
CA GLY A 128 4.90 8.18 -6.22
C GLY A 128 4.41 7.74 -4.85
N ALA A 129 3.43 6.86 -4.86
CA ALA A 129 2.91 6.22 -3.67
C ALA A 129 2.82 4.72 -3.87
N GLY A 130 3.08 3.99 -2.79
CA GLY A 130 3.01 2.55 -2.74
C GLY A 130 2.17 2.08 -1.56
N THR A 131 1.58 0.91 -1.71
CA THR A 131 1.02 0.13 -0.62
C THR A 131 1.68 -1.23 -0.64
N LEU A 132 2.29 -1.58 0.49
CA LEU A 132 2.74 -2.92 0.77
C LEU A 132 1.57 -3.67 1.44
N SER A 133 1.25 -4.86 0.98
CA SER A 133 0.18 -5.70 1.52
C SER A 133 0.66 -7.11 1.81
N GLY A 134 0.04 -7.75 2.78
CA GLY A 134 0.29 -9.16 3.08
C GLY A 134 -0.21 -9.56 4.46
N GLY A 135 -0.62 -10.82 4.61
CA GLY A 135 -1.11 -11.37 5.89
C GLY A 135 -2.27 -10.57 6.51
N GLY A 136 -3.12 -9.94 5.70
CA GLY A 136 -4.24 -9.09 6.15
C GLY A 136 -3.83 -7.72 6.71
N SER A 137 -2.56 -7.33 6.58
CA SER A 137 -2.03 -6.02 6.96
C SER A 137 -1.61 -5.22 5.73
N THR A 138 -1.53 -3.90 5.88
CA THR A 138 -1.01 -3.01 4.83
C THR A 138 -0.12 -1.93 5.42
N LEU A 139 0.83 -1.45 4.62
CA LEU A 139 1.67 -0.30 4.91
C LEU A 139 1.62 0.64 3.71
N LYS A 140 1.22 1.89 3.93
CA LYS A 140 1.24 2.93 2.91
C LYS A 140 2.56 3.67 2.98
N VAL A 141 3.17 3.85 1.82
CA VAL A 141 4.43 4.59 1.65
C VAL A 141 4.28 5.62 0.55
N SER A 142 4.99 6.72 0.66
CA SER A 142 5.07 7.74 -0.37
C SER A 142 6.52 8.14 -0.53
N PHE A 143 6.97 8.27 -1.77
CA PHE A 143 8.29 8.82 -2.05
C PHE A 143 8.36 10.27 -1.55
N ASP A 144 9.51 10.65 -1.00
CA ASP A 144 9.77 12.04 -0.66
C ASP A 144 10.54 12.75 -1.77
N SER A 145 10.82 14.05 -1.59
CA SER A 145 11.50 14.89 -2.58
C SER A 145 12.93 14.46 -2.93
N ASN A 146 13.53 13.52 -2.18
CA ASN A 146 14.83 12.95 -2.49
C ASN A 146 14.75 11.78 -3.47
N ALA A 147 13.54 11.30 -3.79
CA ALA A 147 13.33 10.26 -4.77
C ALA A 147 13.66 10.75 -6.18
N LYS A 148 14.61 10.07 -6.84
CA LYS A 148 15.03 10.37 -8.20
C LYS A 148 14.97 9.14 -9.08
N ALA A 149 14.55 9.35 -10.32
CA ALA A 149 14.59 8.39 -11.40
C ALA A 149 15.66 8.86 -12.39
N CYS A 150 16.72 8.08 -12.53
CA CYS A 150 17.86 8.39 -13.38
C CYS A 150 17.93 7.41 -14.54
N ALA A 151 17.90 7.90 -15.76
CA ALA A 151 18.26 7.10 -16.92
C ALA A 151 19.77 6.84 -16.92
N ALA A 152 20.17 5.61 -17.21
CA ALA A 152 21.57 5.26 -17.37
C ALA A 152 22.20 6.02 -18.54
N GLU A 153 21.42 6.18 -19.61
CA GLU A 153 21.80 6.81 -20.89
C GLU A 153 20.69 7.76 -21.37
N GLY A 154 21.01 8.71 -22.24
CA GLY A 154 20.08 9.72 -22.76
C GLY A 154 19.07 9.21 -23.81
N ASP A 155 19.28 8.01 -24.36
CA ASP A 155 18.43 7.42 -25.40
C ASP A 155 17.81 6.10 -24.96
N ALA A 156 16.59 5.81 -25.43
CA ALA A 156 15.93 4.54 -25.23
C ALA A 156 16.36 3.53 -26.32
N PRO A 157 16.47 2.21 -26.02
CA PRO A 157 16.17 1.56 -24.75
C PRO A 157 17.27 1.78 -23.69
N THR A 158 16.86 2.08 -22.46
CA THR A 158 17.78 2.37 -21.34
C THR A 158 17.26 1.84 -20.02
N ALA A 159 18.14 1.68 -19.05
CA ALA A 159 17.78 1.30 -17.69
C ALA A 159 17.56 2.56 -16.85
N ILE A 160 16.46 2.59 -16.11
CA ILE A 160 16.15 3.62 -15.13
C ILE A 160 16.51 3.09 -13.75
N ALA A 161 17.37 3.81 -13.03
CA ALA A 161 17.68 3.61 -11.64
C ALA A 161 16.79 4.51 -10.77
N ILE A 162 16.11 3.91 -9.80
CA ILE A 162 15.35 4.62 -8.77
C ILE A 162 16.18 4.66 -7.51
N THR A 163 16.41 5.85 -6.97
CA THR A 163 17.06 6.04 -5.67
C THR A 163 16.30 7.06 -4.84
N GLY A 164 16.40 6.95 -3.51
CA GLY A 164 15.87 7.96 -2.60
C GLY A 164 15.26 7.34 -1.36
N THR A 165 14.27 8.01 -0.80
CA THR A 165 13.61 7.60 0.43
C THR A 165 12.09 7.64 0.27
N ALA A 166 11.43 6.72 0.97
CA ALA A 166 9.99 6.63 1.04
C ALA A 166 9.54 6.74 2.50
N ARG A 167 8.62 7.65 2.75
CA ARG A 167 8.03 7.88 4.06
C ARG A 167 6.84 6.96 4.26
N ILE A 168 6.77 6.34 5.42
CA ILE A 168 5.60 5.59 5.86
C ILE A 168 4.53 6.60 6.28
N THR A 169 3.41 6.62 5.54
CA THR A 169 2.30 7.54 5.76
C THR A 169 1.15 6.91 6.55
N GLY A 170 1.18 5.59 6.72
CA GLY A 170 0.30 4.87 7.63
C GLY A 170 0.27 3.37 7.36
N GLY A 171 -0.63 2.68 8.03
CA GLY A 171 -0.81 1.25 7.84
C GLY A 171 -2.09 0.73 8.46
N THR A 172 -2.35 -0.56 8.25
CA THR A 172 -3.48 -1.29 8.83
C THR A 172 -2.99 -2.59 9.46
N GLY A 173 -3.86 -3.26 10.22
CA GLY A 173 -3.50 -4.50 10.91
C GLY A 173 -2.41 -4.23 11.95
N LYS A 174 -1.33 -5.03 11.91
CA LYS A 174 -0.19 -4.88 12.82
C LYS A 174 0.63 -3.60 12.61
N PHE A 175 0.43 -2.90 11.49
CA PHE A 175 1.08 -1.63 11.17
C PHE A 175 0.15 -0.42 11.34
N ALA A 176 -0.96 -0.58 12.06
CA ALA A 176 -1.87 0.53 12.33
C ALA A 176 -1.14 1.64 13.09
N GLY A 177 -1.12 2.85 12.50
CA GLY A 177 -0.40 4.00 13.06
C GLY A 177 1.13 3.94 12.91
N ALA A 178 1.64 3.04 12.07
CA ALA A 178 3.07 2.95 11.80
C ALA A 178 3.60 4.21 11.11
N THR A 179 4.86 4.52 11.40
CA THR A 179 5.62 5.64 10.82
C THR A 179 7.06 5.20 10.57
N GLY A 180 7.85 6.03 9.89
CA GLY A 180 9.25 5.76 9.61
C GLY A 180 9.63 6.16 8.19
N THR A 181 10.89 5.92 7.85
CA THR A 181 11.46 6.22 6.54
C THR A 181 12.20 4.99 6.07
N LEU A 182 11.95 4.60 4.82
CA LEU A 182 12.59 3.49 4.15
C LEU A 182 13.51 4.05 3.07
N LYS A 183 14.75 3.58 3.03
CA LYS A 183 15.64 3.77 1.89
C LYS A 183 15.10 2.95 0.72
N VAL A 184 15.08 3.58 -0.44
CA VAL A 184 14.62 2.97 -1.70
C VAL A 184 15.77 2.87 -2.69
N THR A 185 15.90 1.70 -3.29
CA THR A 185 16.78 1.50 -4.44
C THR A 185 16.13 0.51 -5.38
N GLY A 186 15.90 0.88 -6.64
CA GLY A 186 15.26 0.01 -7.62
C GLY A 186 15.75 0.26 -9.03
N SER A 187 15.32 -0.57 -9.94
CA SER A 187 15.59 -0.41 -11.37
C SER A 187 14.51 -1.04 -12.23
N PHE A 188 14.33 -0.47 -13.42
CA PHE A 188 13.51 -1.02 -14.49
C PHE A 188 14.07 -0.56 -15.84
N ALA A 189 13.74 -1.27 -16.92
CA ALA A 189 14.13 -0.87 -18.26
C ALA A 189 12.97 -0.17 -18.98
N ILE A 190 13.28 0.81 -19.82
CA ILE A 190 12.33 1.43 -20.75
C ILE A 190 12.74 1.07 -22.18
N LYS A 191 11.75 0.85 -23.05
CA LYS A 191 11.97 0.47 -24.45
C LYS A 191 11.88 1.65 -25.40
N SER A 192 11.06 2.62 -25.07
CA SER A 192 10.85 3.84 -25.87
C SER A 192 10.53 5.01 -24.93
N LYS A 193 10.73 6.22 -25.44
CA LYS A 193 10.35 7.50 -24.80
C LYS A 193 9.33 8.27 -25.65
N ASP A 194 8.71 7.61 -26.63
CA ASP A 194 7.78 8.24 -27.57
C ASP A 194 6.44 8.53 -26.91
N ALA A 195 5.90 9.73 -27.13
CA ALA A 195 4.58 10.09 -26.62
C ALA A 195 3.49 9.17 -27.18
N GLY A 196 2.53 8.79 -26.32
CA GLY A 196 1.48 7.82 -26.65
C GLY A 196 1.91 6.36 -26.53
N PHE A 197 3.19 6.07 -26.28
CA PHE A 197 3.66 4.71 -26.07
C PHE A 197 3.26 4.20 -24.69
N SER A 198 2.72 2.98 -24.66
CA SER A 198 2.44 2.26 -23.41
C SER A 198 3.28 1.00 -23.36
N GLU A 199 3.99 0.79 -22.26
CA GLU A 199 4.86 -0.36 -22.11
C GLU A 199 4.72 -1.03 -20.74
N SER A 200 5.10 -2.30 -20.70
CA SER A 200 5.29 -3.02 -19.46
C SER A 200 6.68 -3.64 -19.42
N SER A 201 7.38 -3.37 -18.31
CA SER A 201 8.76 -3.77 -18.08
C SER A 201 8.92 -4.46 -16.75
N ALA A 202 9.94 -5.31 -16.65
CA ALA A 202 10.34 -5.89 -15.38
C ALA A 202 10.81 -4.80 -14.43
N PHE A 203 10.36 -4.88 -13.18
CA PHE A 203 10.62 -3.90 -12.14
C PHE A 203 11.17 -4.62 -10.92
N THR A 204 12.27 -4.09 -10.36
CA THR A 204 12.82 -4.55 -9.09
C THR A 204 13.05 -3.36 -8.18
N ILE A 205 12.62 -3.45 -6.93
CA ILE A 205 12.84 -2.42 -5.91
C ILE A 205 13.20 -3.07 -4.59
N THR A 206 14.17 -2.49 -3.92
CA THR A 206 14.61 -2.85 -2.58
C THR A 206 14.24 -1.73 -1.64
N LEU A 207 13.59 -2.10 -0.54
CA LEU A 207 13.13 -1.21 0.51
C LEU A 207 13.80 -1.64 1.81
N SER A 208 14.54 -0.75 2.45
CA SER A 208 15.26 -1.06 3.69
C SER A 208 15.11 0.04 4.73
N GLY A 209 15.07 -0.31 6.01
CA GLY A 209 14.97 0.64 7.11
C GLY A 209 14.16 0.11 8.28
N ASN A 210 13.51 1.01 9.00
CA ASN A 210 12.82 0.69 10.24
C ASN A 210 11.38 1.20 10.18
N ILE A 211 10.45 0.31 10.52
CA ILE A 211 9.04 0.64 10.70
C ILE A 211 8.80 0.83 12.20
N ASN A 212 8.44 2.05 12.59
CA ASN A 212 8.06 2.38 13.96
C ASN A 212 6.56 2.10 14.13
N THR A 213 6.21 1.07 14.88
CA THR A 213 4.82 0.74 15.22
C THR A 213 4.39 1.45 16.49
N LYS A 214 3.08 1.68 16.62
CA LYS A 214 2.49 2.34 17.79
C LYS A 214 2.35 1.44 18.99
#